data_AF-A0A841BKQ7-F1
#
_entry.id   AF-A0A841BKQ7-F1
#
_cell.length_a   1.000
_cell.length_b   1.000
_cell.length_c   1.000
_cell.angle_alpha   90.00
_cell.angle_beta   90.00
_cell.angle_gamma   90.00
#
_symmetry.space_group_name_H-M   'P 1'
#
loop_
_entity.id
_entity.type
_entity.pdbx_description
1 polymer ?
#
loop_
_entity_poly.entity_id
_entity_poly.type
_entity_poly.pdbx_seq_one_letter_code
_entity_poly.pdbx_strand_id
1 'polypeptide(L)'
;MRRTTFAVSLALAAALLTPAAPAAAADPVGPITGVPSGRCVDIPGAATTNGLQVQIWTCNGTGAQSWTIGTDGTIRALGKCLDVNGGINANGTKVQIWDCLAGNTHQRWTYNTTTRTVINPETGKCLDATGQGTADGTKLQIWTCNSQTNQQWNLPGTTTPPGCTRAFGPGERTVPVTFAGATYQVTVYVPAGASAGSRLPLVLNLHGTSGTGSNQLAYSEMKSAADAGQFLVAAPNGAFVNGSGFAWNVPNVGNPPGRDDVGFLAQVITTMTGGTLCADARRVYLTGYSGGGRMISAYACARPNTVAAIAPVAGLRAGRPDPADTSRPDPLSCQPARAVPVIAFHGQQDATNPYPGGGSDLWKYSVPVAQQRWAALDGCTGTPVTTQVSAHVSRIAYLGCRDGAEVQLYAVSDGGHTWPGTSQASTGNGNTTHEISANSLMWQFFQRYQLPAA
;
A
#
# COMPACT_ATOMS: atom_id res chain seq x y z
N MET A 1 -18.44 -25.22 80.78
CA MET A 1 -17.30 -25.20 79.83
C MET A 1 -17.77 -25.63 78.46
N ARG A 2 -18.00 -24.70 77.53
CA ARG A 2 -18.05 -24.93 76.08
C ARG A 2 -17.68 -23.61 75.42
N ARG A 3 -16.43 -23.49 74.94
CA ARG A 3 -15.94 -22.38 74.13
C ARG A 3 -16.14 -22.77 72.67
N THR A 4 -16.96 -22.02 71.95
CA THR A 4 -17.17 -22.19 70.51
C THR A 4 -16.25 -21.20 69.78
N THR A 5 -15.26 -21.73 69.07
CA THR A 5 -14.34 -20.98 68.21
C THR A 5 -14.99 -20.71 66.85
N PHE A 6 -15.15 -19.44 66.48
CA PHE A 6 -15.51 -19.04 65.11
C PHE A 6 -14.24 -18.85 64.29
N ALA A 7 -14.12 -19.57 63.17
CA ALA A 7 -13.08 -19.37 62.17
C ALA A 7 -13.51 -18.25 61.20
N VAL A 8 -12.67 -17.23 61.04
CA VAL A 8 -12.87 -16.14 60.07
C VAL A 8 -12.14 -16.51 58.78
N SER A 9 -12.89 -16.68 57.69
CA SER A 9 -12.33 -16.91 56.35
C SER A 9 -12.00 -15.56 55.69
N LEU A 10 -10.71 -15.34 55.39
CA LEU A 10 -10.24 -14.17 54.65
C LEU A 10 -10.37 -14.45 53.14
N ALA A 11 -11.30 -13.75 52.46
CA ALA A 11 -11.39 -13.78 51.00
C ALA A 11 -10.48 -12.69 50.41
N LEU A 12 -9.46 -13.07 49.65
CA LEU A 12 -8.65 -12.15 48.83
C LEU A 12 -9.48 -11.70 47.62
N ALA A 13 -9.84 -10.42 47.55
CA ALA A 13 -10.39 -9.81 46.35
C ALA A 13 -9.25 -9.42 45.40
N ALA A 14 -9.13 -10.10 44.25
CA ALA A 14 -8.24 -9.68 43.18
C ALA A 14 -8.90 -8.52 42.40
N ALA A 15 -8.33 -7.32 42.52
CA ALA A 15 -8.77 -6.16 41.73
C ALA A 15 -8.33 -6.35 40.27
N LEU A 16 -9.32 -6.52 39.38
CA LEU A 16 -9.11 -6.52 37.93
C LEU A 16 -8.83 -5.08 37.48
N LEU A 17 -7.59 -4.80 37.09
CA LEU A 17 -7.21 -3.58 36.39
C LEU A 17 -7.75 -3.66 34.95
N THR A 18 -8.80 -2.90 34.65
CA THR A 18 -9.23 -2.64 33.27
C THR A 18 -8.19 -1.74 32.58
N PRO A 19 -7.64 -2.11 31.41
CA PRO A 19 -6.80 -1.21 30.66
C PRO A 19 -7.61 0.01 30.20
N ALA A 20 -7.10 1.22 30.47
CA ALA A 20 -7.70 2.45 29.99
C ALA A 20 -7.73 2.48 28.46
N ALA A 21 -8.85 2.93 27.89
CA ALA A 21 -8.98 3.15 26.45
C ALA A 21 -7.92 4.16 25.97
N PRO A 22 -7.34 3.98 24.77
CA PRO A 22 -6.38 4.94 24.22
C PRO A 22 -7.03 6.32 24.07
N ALA A 23 -6.35 7.35 24.58
CA ALA A 23 -6.77 8.74 24.41
C ALA A 23 -6.87 9.08 22.93
N ALA A 24 -7.97 9.73 22.52
CA ALA A 24 -8.16 10.21 21.15
C ALA A 24 -6.97 11.11 20.75
N ALA A 25 -6.37 10.84 19.59
CA ALA A 25 -5.28 11.63 19.06
C ALA A 25 -5.77 13.09 18.85
N ALA A 26 -5.01 14.05 19.35
CA ALA A 26 -5.31 15.47 19.17
C ALA A 26 -5.20 15.87 17.68
N ASP A 27 -6.06 16.79 17.23
CA ASP A 27 -6.04 17.33 15.87
C ASP A 27 -4.65 17.93 15.54
N PRO A 28 -4.07 17.67 14.35
CA PRO A 28 -2.79 18.25 13.97
C PRO A 28 -2.79 19.78 13.97
N VAL A 29 -1.74 20.39 14.53
CA VAL A 29 -1.56 21.85 14.59
C VAL A 29 -0.21 22.27 14.00
N GLY A 30 -0.18 23.30 13.16
CA GLY A 30 1.05 23.89 12.65
C GLY A 30 0.89 24.61 11.30
N PRO A 31 1.99 24.89 10.58
CA PRO A 31 1.93 25.63 9.34
C PRO A 31 1.38 24.80 8.18
N ILE A 32 0.58 25.45 7.33
CA ILE A 32 0.27 24.97 5.99
C ILE A 32 1.21 25.67 5.02
N THR A 33 2.06 24.95 4.30
CA THR A 33 3.06 25.55 3.39
C THR A 33 2.74 25.29 1.92
N GLY A 34 2.82 26.33 1.09
CA GLY A 34 2.72 26.17 -0.36
C GLY A 34 3.97 25.47 -0.90
N VAL A 35 3.79 24.40 -1.68
CA VAL A 35 4.90 23.62 -2.25
C VAL A 35 5.86 24.48 -3.09
N PRO A 36 5.41 25.34 -4.02
CA PRO A 36 6.32 26.14 -4.85
C PRO A 36 6.92 27.35 -4.11
N SER A 37 6.21 27.92 -3.13
CA SER A 37 6.62 29.15 -2.45
C SER A 37 7.45 28.89 -1.20
N GLY A 38 7.31 27.73 -0.56
CA GLY A 38 7.83 27.46 0.79
C GLY A 38 7.23 28.34 1.89
N ARG A 39 6.22 29.16 1.54
CA ARG A 39 5.58 30.15 2.42
C ARG A 39 4.34 29.57 3.09
N CYS A 40 4.00 30.15 4.23
CA CYS A 40 2.91 29.70 5.06
C CYS A 40 1.60 30.38 4.67
N VAL A 41 0.50 29.63 4.70
CA VAL A 41 -0.85 30.19 4.71
C VAL A 41 -0.99 31.06 5.96
N ASP A 42 -1.35 32.31 5.77
CA ASP A 42 -1.20 33.40 6.75
C ASP A 42 -2.46 34.24 6.84
N ILE A 43 -2.89 34.52 8.06
CA ILE A 43 -3.90 35.53 8.36
C ILE A 43 -3.22 36.90 8.40
N PRO A 44 -3.51 37.83 7.46
CA PRO A 44 -2.82 39.11 7.38
C PRO A 44 -2.87 39.89 8.69
N GLY A 45 -1.70 40.21 9.24
CA GLY A 45 -1.57 40.98 10.48
C GLY A 45 -2.11 40.29 11.73
N ALA A 46 -2.32 38.97 11.70
CA ALA A 46 -2.96 38.20 12.78
C ALA A 46 -4.35 38.73 13.18
N ALA A 47 -5.03 39.44 12.28
CA ALA A 47 -6.33 40.02 12.54
C ALA A 47 -7.42 38.94 12.55
N THR A 48 -8.43 39.11 13.41
CA THR A 48 -9.53 38.14 13.60
C THR A 48 -10.87 38.65 13.07
N THR A 49 -10.87 39.68 12.23
CA THR A 49 -12.07 40.22 11.59
C THR A 49 -12.60 39.24 10.55
N ASN A 50 -13.89 38.90 10.63
CA ASN A 50 -14.54 38.05 9.65
C ASN A 50 -14.46 38.67 8.25
N GLY A 51 -14.25 37.81 7.24
CA GLY A 51 -14.21 38.23 5.85
C GLY A 51 -12.82 38.60 5.32
N LEU A 52 -11.81 38.59 6.20
CA LEU A 52 -10.42 38.89 5.85
C LEU A 52 -9.85 37.77 4.95
N GLN A 53 -9.38 38.15 3.76
CA GLN A 53 -8.83 37.21 2.79
C GLN A 53 -7.44 36.72 3.25
N VAL A 54 -7.27 35.40 3.21
CA VAL A 54 -6.01 34.73 3.58
C VAL A 54 -4.96 34.94 2.49
N GLN A 55 -3.70 34.96 2.89
CA GLN A 55 -2.55 35.12 1.98
C GLN A 55 -1.50 34.05 2.23
N ILE A 56 -0.44 34.04 1.42
CA ILE A 56 0.82 33.40 1.80
C ILE A 56 1.79 34.47 2.33
N TRP A 57 2.57 34.09 3.33
CA TRP A 57 3.60 34.94 3.90
C TRP A 57 4.80 34.09 4.36
N THR A 58 5.97 34.72 4.46
CA THR A 58 7.17 34.13 5.02
C THR A 58 6.84 33.50 6.37
N CYS A 59 7.19 32.23 6.53
CA CYS A 59 6.88 31.49 7.74
C CYS A 59 7.58 32.13 8.96
N ASN A 60 6.81 32.60 9.94
CA ASN A 60 7.27 33.40 11.07
C ASN A 60 6.88 32.81 12.44
N GLY A 61 6.20 31.66 12.46
CA GLY A 61 5.86 30.92 13.69
C GLY A 61 4.76 31.56 14.54
N THR A 62 4.10 32.61 14.06
CA THR A 62 3.00 33.27 14.79
C THR A 62 1.70 32.46 14.74
N GLY A 63 0.77 32.76 15.64
CA GLY A 63 -0.57 32.15 15.65
C GLY A 63 -1.36 32.36 14.34
N ALA A 64 -1.03 33.40 13.55
CA ALA A 64 -1.62 33.67 12.24
C ALA A 64 -1.29 32.60 11.18
N GLN A 65 -0.29 31.77 11.43
CA GLN A 65 0.18 30.70 10.55
C GLN A 65 0.07 29.31 11.21
N SER A 66 -0.46 29.23 12.42
CA SER A 66 -0.65 27.98 13.16
C SER A 66 -2.07 27.49 12.97
N TRP A 67 -2.26 26.56 12.04
CA TRP A 67 -3.56 26.02 11.65
C TRP A 67 -3.79 24.66 12.31
N THR A 68 -4.96 24.48 12.92
CA THR A 68 -5.50 23.19 13.36
C THR A 68 -6.26 22.53 12.21
N ILE A 69 -5.92 21.29 11.88
CA ILE A 69 -6.64 20.46 10.91
C ILE A 69 -7.64 19.61 11.70
N GLY A 70 -8.89 20.05 11.75
CA GLY A 70 -9.92 19.35 12.49
C GLY A 70 -10.27 18.01 11.85
N THR A 71 -10.35 16.95 12.64
CA THR A 71 -11.00 15.68 12.24
C THR A 71 -12.43 15.89 11.78
N ASP A 72 -13.06 16.96 12.27
CA ASP A 72 -14.34 17.36 11.77
C ASP A 72 -14.28 17.77 10.31
N GLY A 73 -13.16 18.21 9.70
CA GLY A 73 -13.06 18.65 8.30
C GLY A 73 -12.96 20.18 8.15
N THR A 74 -12.79 20.92 9.24
CA THR A 74 -12.49 22.35 9.23
C THR A 74 -10.98 22.62 9.35
N ILE A 75 -10.52 23.77 8.87
CA ILE A 75 -9.14 24.24 9.02
C ILE A 75 -9.20 25.55 9.83
N ARG A 76 -8.53 25.61 10.99
CA ARG A 76 -8.77 26.66 11.99
C ARG A 76 -7.51 27.37 12.43
N ALA A 77 -7.53 28.69 12.56
CA ALA A 77 -6.45 29.48 13.17
C ALA A 77 -7.03 30.70 13.88
N LEU A 78 -6.42 31.11 14.99
CA LEU A 78 -6.86 32.26 15.80
C LEU A 78 -8.37 32.23 16.18
N GLY A 79 -8.92 31.02 16.38
CA GLY A 79 -10.35 30.83 16.70
C GLY A 79 -11.31 30.99 15.51
N LYS A 80 -10.78 31.10 14.29
CA LYS A 80 -11.54 31.26 13.04
C LYS A 80 -11.36 30.06 12.11
N CYS A 81 -12.29 29.87 11.21
CA CYS A 81 -12.30 28.82 10.20
C CYS A 81 -11.92 29.37 8.82
N LEU A 82 -11.16 28.59 8.04
CA LEU A 82 -10.89 28.83 6.63
C LEU A 82 -12.20 28.65 5.83
N ASP A 83 -12.61 29.68 5.11
CA ASP A 83 -13.96 29.83 4.58
C ASP A 83 -13.92 30.25 3.10
N VAL A 84 -14.72 29.59 2.26
CA VAL A 84 -15.01 30.05 0.90
C VAL A 84 -16.07 31.15 0.98
N ASN A 85 -15.72 32.36 0.55
CA ASN A 85 -16.61 33.52 0.72
C ASN A 85 -18.00 33.31 0.10
N GLY A 86 -19.00 33.27 0.98
CA GLY A 86 -20.41 33.08 0.61
C GLY A 86 -20.70 31.74 -0.09
N GLY A 87 -19.77 30.78 -0.08
CA GLY A 87 -19.90 29.52 -0.81
C GLY A 87 -19.93 29.68 -2.33
N ILE A 88 -19.49 30.84 -2.84
CA ILE A 88 -19.63 31.18 -4.25
C ILE A 88 -18.76 30.24 -5.09
N ASN A 89 -19.41 29.42 -5.92
CA ASN A 89 -18.75 28.38 -6.72
C ASN A 89 -18.12 28.92 -8.04
N ALA A 90 -17.41 30.05 -7.97
CA ALA A 90 -16.71 30.66 -9.10
C ALA A 90 -15.19 30.54 -8.93
N ASN A 91 -14.46 30.41 -10.05
CA ASN A 91 -13.00 30.52 -10.02
C ASN A 91 -12.62 31.94 -9.58
N GLY A 92 -11.68 32.02 -8.64
CA GLY A 92 -11.25 33.29 -8.06
C GLY A 92 -12.07 33.76 -6.87
N THR A 93 -13.07 33.00 -6.42
CA THR A 93 -13.73 33.30 -5.15
C THR A 93 -12.69 33.32 -4.03
N LYS A 94 -12.66 34.42 -3.27
CA LYS A 94 -11.69 34.62 -2.18
C LYS A 94 -11.87 33.54 -1.10
N VAL A 95 -10.74 33.07 -0.57
CA VAL A 95 -10.70 32.27 0.66
C VAL A 95 -10.36 33.20 1.81
N GLN A 96 -11.21 33.18 2.84
CA GLN A 96 -11.18 34.11 3.96
C GLN A 96 -11.18 33.38 5.29
N ILE A 97 -11.06 34.13 6.39
CA ILE A 97 -11.40 33.64 7.72
C ILE A 97 -12.82 34.09 8.10
N TRP A 98 -13.53 33.21 8.80
CA TRP A 98 -14.85 33.50 9.38
C TRP A 98 -15.00 32.79 10.73
N ASP A 99 -15.97 33.19 11.54
CA ASP A 99 -16.36 32.40 12.71
C ASP A 99 -16.70 30.96 12.32
N CYS A 100 -16.29 30.00 13.13
CA CYS A 100 -16.58 28.60 12.87
C CYS A 100 -18.08 28.32 13.09
N LEU A 101 -18.78 27.93 12.02
CA LEU A 101 -20.21 27.67 12.02
C LEU A 101 -20.45 26.17 11.86
N ALA A 102 -21.11 25.56 12.84
CA ALA A 102 -21.39 24.12 12.83
C ALA A 102 -22.19 23.72 11.58
N GLY A 103 -21.70 22.70 10.85
CA GLY A 103 -22.35 22.18 9.64
C GLY A 103 -22.21 23.05 8.39
N ASN A 104 -21.53 24.20 8.44
CA ASN A 104 -21.35 25.06 7.28
C ASN A 104 -20.41 24.44 6.24
N THR A 105 -20.91 24.14 5.04
CA THR A 105 -20.15 23.47 3.97
C THR A 105 -19.05 24.34 3.36
N HIS A 106 -19.13 25.67 3.49
CA HIS A 106 -18.12 26.61 3.00
C HIS A 106 -16.81 26.54 3.80
N GLN A 107 -16.88 26.00 5.02
CA GLN A 107 -15.76 25.87 5.97
C GLN A 107 -15.20 24.44 5.99
N ARG A 108 -15.62 23.62 5.03
CA ARG A 108 -15.23 22.21 4.93
C ARG A 108 -14.15 22.05 3.89
N TRP A 109 -13.14 21.28 4.25
CA TRP A 109 -12.00 21.02 3.40
C TRP A 109 -11.60 19.54 3.52
N THR A 110 -11.26 18.95 2.39
CA THR A 110 -10.62 17.64 2.31
C THR A 110 -9.21 17.83 1.75
N TYR A 111 -8.30 16.94 2.11
CA TYR A 111 -6.92 16.98 1.62
C TYR A 111 -6.61 15.70 0.85
N ASN A 112 -6.21 15.84 -0.40
CA ASN A 112 -5.70 14.73 -1.20
C ASN A 112 -4.18 14.67 -1.04
N THR A 113 -3.68 13.65 -0.35
CA THR A 113 -2.25 13.49 -0.04
C THR A 113 -1.39 13.15 -1.26
N THR A 114 -1.98 12.57 -2.31
CA THR A 114 -1.28 12.21 -3.55
C THR A 114 -1.02 13.45 -4.40
N THR A 115 -2.05 14.28 -4.61
CA THR A 115 -1.95 15.51 -5.40
C THR A 115 -1.52 16.72 -4.56
N ARG A 116 -1.51 16.58 -3.23
CA ARG A 116 -1.28 17.64 -2.23
C ARG A 116 -2.28 18.80 -2.32
N THR A 117 -3.50 18.54 -2.78
CA THR A 117 -4.51 19.59 -2.96
C THR A 117 -5.48 19.64 -1.77
N VAL A 118 -5.79 20.86 -1.32
CA VAL A 118 -6.86 21.13 -0.34
C VAL A 118 -8.12 21.49 -1.11
N ILE A 119 -9.18 20.71 -0.97
CA ILE A 119 -10.38 20.78 -1.80
C ILE A 119 -11.56 21.17 -0.91
N ASN A 120 -12.37 22.14 -1.33
CA ASN A 120 -13.66 22.39 -0.70
C ASN A 120 -14.72 21.47 -1.36
N PRO A 121 -15.32 20.51 -0.62
CA PRO A 121 -16.23 19.52 -1.22
C PRO A 121 -17.51 20.10 -1.83
N GLU A 122 -18.00 21.24 -1.31
CA GLU A 122 -19.18 21.94 -1.82
C GLU A 122 -18.95 22.47 -3.24
N THR A 123 -17.81 23.12 -3.46
CA THR A 123 -17.47 23.74 -4.75
C THR A 123 -16.75 22.79 -5.71
N GLY A 124 -16.14 21.72 -5.19
CA GLY A 124 -15.24 20.82 -5.93
C GLY A 124 -13.93 21.48 -6.36
N LYS A 125 -13.59 22.66 -5.79
CA LYS A 125 -12.45 23.48 -6.18
C LYS A 125 -11.33 23.44 -5.14
N CYS A 126 -10.12 23.69 -5.61
CA CYS A 126 -8.89 23.60 -4.85
C CYS A 126 -8.51 24.98 -4.25
N LEU A 127 -7.91 24.98 -3.06
CA LEU A 127 -7.20 26.12 -2.50
C LEU A 127 -6.03 26.49 -3.43
N ASP A 128 -5.98 27.74 -3.85
CA ASP A 128 -5.13 28.20 -4.96
C ASP A 128 -4.43 29.50 -4.57
N ALA A 129 -3.11 29.55 -4.77
CA ALA A 129 -2.35 30.80 -4.71
C ALA A 129 -2.53 31.56 -6.03
N THR A 130 -3.15 32.74 -5.95
CA THR A 130 -3.61 33.51 -7.11
C THR A 130 -2.50 33.78 -8.11
N GLY A 131 -2.76 33.49 -9.38
CA GLY A 131 -1.83 33.76 -10.48
C GLY A 131 -0.49 33.03 -10.35
N GLN A 132 -0.46 31.88 -9.66
CA GLN A 132 0.76 31.15 -9.33
C GLN A 132 1.78 31.96 -8.51
N GLY A 133 1.32 33.02 -7.84
CA GLY A 133 2.20 33.91 -7.08
C GLY A 133 2.91 33.18 -5.94
N THR A 134 4.20 33.47 -5.78
CA THR A 134 5.03 32.89 -4.73
C THR A 134 5.51 33.94 -3.72
N ALA A 135 5.23 35.23 -3.93
CA ALA A 135 5.66 36.33 -3.07
C ALA A 135 4.77 36.49 -1.82
N ASP A 136 5.34 37.12 -0.79
CA ASP A 136 4.60 37.54 0.41
C ASP A 136 3.40 38.41 0.01
N GLY A 137 2.24 38.13 0.59
CA GLY A 137 0.99 38.82 0.32
C GLY A 137 0.19 38.28 -0.86
N THR A 138 0.68 37.26 -1.59
CA THR A 138 -0.13 36.57 -2.62
C THR A 138 -1.40 36.03 -1.98
N LYS A 139 -2.56 36.41 -2.53
CA LYS A 139 -3.87 36.08 -1.96
C LYS A 139 -4.32 34.67 -2.33
N LEU A 140 -5.06 34.04 -1.42
CA LEU A 140 -5.66 32.73 -1.63
C LEU A 140 -7.10 32.85 -2.13
N GLN A 141 -7.42 31.95 -3.04
CA GLN A 141 -8.71 31.83 -3.70
C GLN A 141 -9.05 30.34 -3.88
N ILE A 142 -10.26 30.05 -4.35
CA ILE A 142 -10.56 28.73 -4.92
C ILE A 142 -10.47 28.77 -6.44
N TRP A 143 -9.99 27.69 -7.03
CA TRP A 143 -9.92 27.52 -8.47
C TRP A 143 -10.16 26.06 -8.86
N THR A 144 -10.60 25.81 -10.09
CA THR A 144 -10.71 24.46 -10.66
C THR A 144 -9.40 23.70 -10.44
N CYS A 145 -9.49 22.51 -9.84
CA CYS A 145 -8.32 21.66 -9.60
C CYS A 145 -7.68 21.27 -10.94
N ASN A 146 -6.41 21.61 -11.16
CA ASN A 146 -5.79 21.54 -12.49
C ASN A 146 -4.32 21.07 -12.48
N SER A 147 -3.92 20.36 -11.42
CA SER A 147 -2.58 19.81 -11.16
C SER A 147 -1.42 20.82 -11.10
N GLN A 148 -1.68 22.13 -11.24
CA GLN A 148 -0.66 23.16 -11.11
C GLN A 148 -0.11 23.22 -9.68
N THR A 149 1.16 23.59 -9.56
CA THR A 149 1.90 23.55 -8.28
C THR A 149 1.41 24.59 -7.28
N ASN A 150 0.78 25.68 -7.72
CA ASN A 150 0.19 26.70 -6.85
C ASN A 150 -1.07 26.23 -6.10
N GLN A 151 -1.54 25.01 -6.36
CA GLN A 151 -2.63 24.34 -5.64
C GLN A 151 -2.12 23.24 -4.70
N GLN A 152 -0.79 23.08 -4.58
CA GLN A 152 -0.16 22.04 -3.78
C GLN A 152 0.31 22.60 -2.43
N TRP A 153 -0.13 21.97 -1.35
CA TRP A 153 0.06 22.43 0.03
C TRP A 153 0.55 21.28 0.92
N ASN A 154 1.47 21.55 1.84
CA ASN A 154 1.82 20.63 2.92
C ASN A 154 1.07 21.07 4.18
N LEU A 155 0.23 20.21 4.77
CA LEU A 155 -0.53 20.49 6.00
C LEU A 155 0.24 20.03 7.25
N PRO A 156 0.00 20.63 8.43
CA PRO A 156 0.55 20.11 9.68
C PRO A 156 0.00 18.73 10.00
N GLY A 157 0.82 17.86 10.60
CA GLY A 157 0.50 16.43 10.78
C GLY A 157 0.43 15.60 9.49
N THR A 158 0.32 16.24 8.32
CA THR A 158 0.70 15.65 7.02
C THR A 158 2.20 15.79 6.74
N THR A 159 2.95 16.25 7.75
CA THR A 159 4.40 16.09 7.81
C THR A 159 4.71 14.69 7.33
N THR A 160 5.49 14.61 6.25
CA THR A 160 6.30 13.44 5.96
C THR A 160 6.80 12.93 7.32
N PRO A 161 6.51 11.68 7.70
CA PRO A 161 6.92 11.19 9.02
C PRO A 161 8.41 11.47 9.17
N PRO A 162 8.89 11.89 10.36
CA PRO A 162 10.15 12.62 10.58
C PRO A 162 11.15 12.19 9.53
N GLY A 163 11.52 13.14 8.65
CA GLY A 163 12.15 12.88 7.36
C GLY A 163 13.01 11.64 7.44
N CYS A 164 12.52 10.53 6.89
CA CYS A 164 13.32 9.33 6.91
C CYS A 164 14.48 9.64 5.96
N THR A 165 15.70 9.41 6.43
CA THR A 165 16.85 9.41 5.54
C THR A 165 17.19 7.96 5.34
N ARG A 166 17.13 7.48 4.09
CA ARG A 166 17.60 6.13 3.80
C ARG A 166 19.01 5.97 4.33
N ALA A 167 19.24 4.90 5.09
CA ALA A 167 20.55 4.60 5.67
C ALA A 167 21.61 4.34 4.59
N PHE A 168 21.21 4.29 3.32
CA PHE A 168 22.07 3.98 2.21
C PHE A 168 21.52 4.40 0.85
N GLY A 169 22.44 4.67 -0.07
CA GLY A 169 22.15 5.07 -1.45
C GLY A 169 21.67 3.94 -2.37
N PRO A 170 21.42 4.27 -3.65
CA PRO A 170 21.03 3.32 -4.69
C PRO A 170 21.93 2.10 -4.82
N GLY A 171 21.36 0.99 -5.30
CA GLY A 171 22.06 -0.26 -5.56
C GLY A 171 21.53 -1.45 -4.75
N GLU A 172 22.09 -2.63 -5.05
CA GLU A 172 21.81 -3.86 -4.32
C GLU A 172 22.66 -3.95 -3.05
N ARG A 173 22.07 -4.48 -1.99
CA ARG A 173 22.72 -4.74 -0.70
C ARG A 173 21.99 -5.79 0.10
N THR A 174 22.69 -6.35 1.07
CA THR A 174 22.10 -7.27 2.03
C THR A 174 21.69 -6.51 3.29
N VAL A 175 20.45 -6.71 3.73
CA VAL A 175 19.91 -6.18 4.98
C VAL A 175 19.61 -7.33 5.95
N PRO A 176 20.16 -7.32 7.17
CA PRO A 176 19.86 -8.33 8.16
C PRO A 176 18.44 -8.15 8.71
N VAL A 177 17.71 -9.26 8.79
CA VAL A 177 16.36 -9.33 9.40
C VAL A 177 16.37 -10.40 10.48
N THR A 178 16.15 -9.99 11.73
CA THR A 178 16.05 -10.92 12.86
C THR A 178 14.61 -11.41 13.00
N PHE A 179 14.42 -12.72 13.00
CA PHE A 179 13.11 -13.38 13.16
C PHE A 179 13.27 -14.68 13.95
N ALA A 180 12.43 -14.88 14.97
CA ALA A 180 12.43 -16.07 15.82
C ALA A 180 13.82 -16.46 16.37
N GLY A 181 14.63 -15.46 16.77
CA GLY A 181 15.97 -15.67 17.35
C GLY A 181 17.10 -15.93 16.34
N ALA A 182 16.81 -15.97 15.04
CA ALA A 182 17.80 -16.11 13.98
C ALA A 182 17.87 -14.85 13.11
N THR A 183 19.04 -14.58 12.52
CA THR A 183 19.24 -13.46 11.58
C THR A 183 19.33 -13.98 10.15
N TYR A 184 18.48 -13.43 9.28
CA TYR A 184 18.40 -13.77 7.87
C TYR A 184 18.87 -12.61 7.01
N GLN A 185 19.66 -12.92 6.00
CA GLN A 185 20.19 -11.96 5.06
C GLN A 185 19.21 -11.76 3.90
N VAL A 186 18.64 -10.56 3.79
CA VAL A 186 17.65 -10.22 2.75
C VAL A 186 18.31 -9.34 1.71
N THR A 187 18.25 -9.75 0.44
CA THR A 187 18.69 -8.92 -0.67
C THR A 187 17.70 -7.76 -0.86
N VAL A 188 18.20 -6.53 -0.84
CA VAL A 188 17.41 -5.31 -1.01
C VAL A 188 18.00 -4.49 -2.14
N TYR A 189 17.13 -3.92 -2.97
CA TYR A 189 17.50 -3.00 -4.03
C TYR A 189 16.88 -1.63 -3.81
N VAL A 190 17.72 -0.59 -3.79
CA VAL A 190 17.30 0.81 -3.81
C VAL A 190 17.45 1.34 -5.24
N PRO A 191 16.41 1.91 -5.86
CA PRO A 191 16.46 2.30 -7.25
C PRO A 191 17.42 3.47 -7.49
N ALA A 192 18.04 3.48 -8.67
CA ALA A 192 18.84 4.58 -9.18
C ALA A 192 18.01 5.88 -9.20
N GLY A 193 18.68 7.01 -8.94
CA GLY A 193 18.04 8.33 -8.90
C GLY A 193 17.17 8.61 -7.67
N ALA A 194 17.01 7.65 -6.76
CA ALA A 194 16.14 7.79 -5.60
C ALA A 194 16.68 8.79 -4.54
N SER A 195 16.02 9.94 -4.38
CA SER A 195 16.34 10.94 -3.35
C SER A 195 16.20 10.40 -1.93
N ALA A 196 17.30 10.40 -1.15
CA ALA A 196 17.42 9.75 0.16
C ALA A 196 16.32 10.11 1.18
N GLY A 197 15.67 11.27 1.04
CA GLY A 197 14.58 11.74 1.90
C GLY A 197 13.16 11.31 1.49
N SER A 198 13.01 10.65 0.33
CA SER A 198 11.69 10.31 -0.23
C SER A 198 11.21 8.95 0.24
N ARG A 199 9.97 8.84 0.73
CA ARG A 199 9.36 7.53 1.00
C ARG A 199 8.93 6.85 -0.29
N LEU A 200 9.46 5.65 -0.52
CA LEU A 200 9.20 4.88 -1.73
C LEU A 200 8.31 3.68 -1.41
N PRO A 201 7.46 3.24 -2.36
CA PRO A 201 6.78 1.96 -2.25
C PRO A 201 7.76 0.82 -2.11
N LEU A 202 7.30 -0.26 -1.48
CA LEU A 202 8.08 -1.49 -1.29
C LEU A 202 7.42 -2.63 -2.05
N VAL A 203 8.20 -3.30 -2.90
CA VAL A 203 7.82 -4.55 -3.56
C VAL A 203 8.64 -5.69 -2.99
N LEU A 204 7.99 -6.66 -2.35
CA LEU A 204 8.62 -7.93 -2.04
C LEU A 204 8.60 -8.82 -3.29
N ASN A 205 9.74 -9.33 -3.73
CA ASN A 205 9.87 -10.15 -4.94
C ASN A 205 10.40 -11.54 -4.60
N LEU A 206 9.50 -12.53 -4.59
CA LEU A 206 9.80 -13.88 -4.06
C LEU A 206 10.19 -14.85 -5.16
N HIS A 207 11.31 -15.56 -4.94
CA HIS A 207 11.86 -16.52 -5.89
C HIS A 207 11.00 -17.80 -6.03
N GLY A 208 11.12 -18.48 -7.16
CA GLY A 208 10.60 -19.84 -7.36
C GLY A 208 11.38 -20.91 -6.60
N THR A 209 10.87 -22.14 -6.55
CA THR A 209 11.59 -23.26 -5.91
C THR A 209 13.01 -23.42 -6.48
N SER A 210 13.98 -23.73 -5.62
CA SER A 210 15.42 -23.81 -5.92
C SER A 210 16.09 -22.46 -6.26
N GLY A 211 15.37 -21.34 -6.12
CA GLY A 211 15.89 -19.98 -6.31
C GLY A 211 16.43 -19.33 -5.04
N THR A 212 16.92 -18.11 -5.18
CA THR A 212 17.40 -17.18 -4.15
C THR A 212 16.84 -15.77 -4.41
N GLY A 213 16.93 -14.88 -3.43
CA GLY A 213 16.54 -13.48 -3.61
C GLY A 213 17.26 -12.81 -4.80
N SER A 214 18.59 -12.97 -4.86
CA SER A 214 19.39 -12.35 -5.92
C SER A 214 19.13 -12.94 -7.31
N ASN A 215 18.91 -14.27 -7.43
CA ASN A 215 18.57 -14.84 -8.74
C ASN A 215 17.18 -14.40 -9.20
N GLN A 216 16.22 -14.21 -8.28
CA GLN A 216 14.88 -13.73 -8.63
C GLN A 216 14.94 -12.28 -9.12
N LEU A 217 15.73 -11.42 -8.49
CA LEU A 217 15.93 -10.05 -8.99
C LEU A 217 16.50 -10.01 -10.40
N ALA A 218 17.44 -10.93 -10.71
CA ALA A 218 17.98 -11.07 -12.05
C ALA A 218 16.94 -11.64 -13.03
N TYR A 219 16.31 -12.77 -12.70
CA TYR A 219 15.34 -13.46 -13.56
C TYR A 219 14.12 -12.62 -13.90
N SER A 220 13.57 -11.91 -12.92
CA SER A 220 12.42 -11.01 -13.14
C SER A 220 12.81 -9.63 -13.67
N GLU A 221 14.11 -9.31 -13.73
CA GLU A 221 14.63 -7.99 -14.12
C GLU A 221 14.06 -6.83 -13.30
N MET A 222 13.63 -7.11 -12.06
CA MET A 222 12.89 -6.19 -11.20
C MET A 222 13.70 -4.93 -10.83
N LYS A 223 15.03 -4.96 -10.90
CA LYS A 223 15.88 -3.79 -10.67
C LYS A 223 15.60 -2.69 -11.69
N SER A 224 15.50 -3.04 -12.97
CA SER A 224 15.20 -2.09 -14.04
C SER A 224 13.80 -1.49 -13.88
N ALA A 225 12.83 -2.32 -13.46
CA ALA A 225 11.48 -1.88 -13.16
C ALA A 225 11.44 -0.95 -11.93
N ALA A 226 12.24 -1.26 -10.91
CA ALA A 226 12.40 -0.42 -9.71
C ALA A 226 13.01 0.94 -10.04
N ASP A 227 14.01 1.00 -10.92
CA ASP A 227 14.61 2.25 -11.40
C ASP A 227 13.58 3.11 -12.14
N ALA A 228 12.85 2.51 -13.08
CA ALA A 228 11.83 3.22 -13.86
C ALA A 228 10.62 3.64 -13.00
N GLY A 229 10.20 2.78 -12.07
CA GLY A 229 9.02 2.98 -11.24
C GLY A 229 9.29 3.72 -9.93
N GLN A 230 10.56 3.91 -9.55
CA GLN A 230 10.99 4.47 -8.27
C GLN A 230 10.35 3.75 -7.07
N PHE A 231 10.61 2.45 -6.94
CA PHE A 231 10.21 1.64 -5.78
C PHE A 231 11.36 0.78 -5.23
N LEU A 232 11.30 0.47 -3.94
CA LEU A 232 12.24 -0.42 -3.27
C LEU A 232 11.89 -1.87 -3.55
N VAL A 233 12.90 -2.73 -3.63
CA VAL A 233 12.68 -4.18 -3.75
C VAL A 233 13.32 -4.89 -2.57
N ALA A 234 12.58 -5.81 -1.94
CA ALA A 234 13.12 -6.79 -1.00
C ALA A 234 12.93 -8.20 -1.56
N ALA A 235 14.01 -8.95 -1.71
CA ALA A 235 14.04 -10.30 -2.23
C ALA A 235 14.64 -11.26 -1.17
N PRO A 236 13.81 -11.75 -0.23
CA PRO A 236 14.24 -12.71 0.78
C PRO A 236 14.39 -14.14 0.22
N ASN A 237 15.14 -14.99 0.93
CA ASN A 237 15.22 -16.44 0.68
C ASN A 237 14.16 -17.20 1.49
N GLY A 238 13.62 -18.28 0.90
CA GLY A 238 12.68 -19.21 1.55
C GLY A 238 13.29 -20.04 2.69
N ALA A 239 12.45 -20.71 3.47
CA ALA A 239 12.86 -21.44 4.67
C ALA A 239 13.78 -22.64 4.44
N PHE A 240 13.58 -23.38 3.35
CA PHE A 240 14.20 -24.69 3.15
C PHE A 240 15.30 -24.61 2.10
N VAL A 241 16.46 -25.20 2.38
CA VAL A 241 17.49 -25.42 1.34
C VAL A 241 16.94 -26.43 0.34
N ASN A 242 17.02 -26.10 -0.96
CA ASN A 242 16.52 -26.94 -2.03
C ASN A 242 17.44 -26.79 -3.25
N GLY A 243 18.21 -27.85 -3.56
CA GLY A 243 19.24 -27.79 -4.58
C GLY A 243 20.27 -26.69 -4.26
N SER A 244 20.54 -25.83 -5.25
CA SER A 244 21.44 -24.68 -5.10
C SER A 244 20.79 -23.44 -4.46
N GLY A 245 19.51 -23.50 -4.10
CA GLY A 245 18.77 -22.37 -3.56
C GLY A 245 17.81 -22.80 -2.46
N PHE A 246 16.60 -22.23 -2.50
CA PHE A 246 15.63 -22.36 -1.42
C PHE A 246 14.22 -22.69 -1.91
N ALA A 247 13.38 -23.16 -1.00
CA ALA A 247 11.95 -23.30 -1.17
C ALA A 247 11.20 -22.64 0.00
N TRP A 248 10.02 -22.13 -0.29
CA TRP A 248 9.16 -21.47 0.69
C TRP A 248 8.38 -22.49 1.53
N ASN A 249 8.27 -22.23 2.83
CA ASN A 249 7.31 -22.89 3.71
C ASN A 249 5.93 -22.26 3.51
N VAL A 250 5.27 -22.63 2.40
CA VAL A 250 3.92 -22.18 2.11
C VAL A 250 2.95 -22.92 3.05
N PRO A 251 2.11 -22.20 3.83
CA PRO A 251 1.17 -22.85 4.74
C PRO A 251 0.31 -23.90 4.04
N ASN A 252 0.23 -25.09 4.66
CA ASN A 252 -0.56 -26.23 4.16
C ASN A 252 -0.09 -26.83 2.83
N VAL A 253 1.17 -26.60 2.47
CA VAL A 253 1.81 -27.15 1.27
C VAL A 253 3.02 -27.98 1.73
N GLY A 254 2.88 -29.31 1.74
CA GLY A 254 3.96 -30.25 2.08
C GLY A 254 4.30 -30.39 3.58
N ASN A 255 3.68 -29.58 4.45
CA ASN A 255 3.74 -29.57 5.92
C ASN A 255 5.06 -30.04 6.62
N PRO A 256 6.27 -29.66 6.19
CA PRO A 256 7.48 -29.99 6.95
C PRO A 256 7.66 -28.97 8.08
N PRO A 257 8.18 -29.37 9.26
CA PRO A 257 8.58 -28.40 10.27
C PRO A 257 9.64 -27.45 9.68
N GLY A 258 9.41 -26.15 9.80
CA GLY A 258 10.28 -25.14 9.22
C GLY A 258 9.94 -23.74 9.73
N ARG A 259 10.77 -22.75 9.34
CA ARG A 259 10.52 -21.34 9.66
C ARG A 259 9.12 -20.95 9.17
N ASP A 260 8.36 -20.23 10.00
CA ASP A 260 7.11 -19.59 9.56
C ASP A 260 7.43 -18.49 8.53
N ASP A 261 7.34 -18.82 7.24
CA ASP A 261 7.64 -17.87 6.18
C ASP A 261 6.58 -16.77 6.07
N VAL A 262 5.33 -17.01 6.50
CA VAL A 262 4.35 -15.93 6.62
C VAL A 262 4.84 -14.93 7.65
N GLY A 263 5.11 -15.37 8.88
CA GLY A 263 5.71 -14.56 9.97
C GLY A 263 6.98 -13.83 9.55
N PHE A 264 7.92 -14.54 8.94
CA PHE A 264 9.17 -13.97 8.48
C PHE A 264 8.97 -12.85 7.47
N LEU A 265 8.11 -13.03 6.45
CA LEU A 265 7.85 -11.98 5.46
C LEU A 265 7.20 -10.74 6.07
N ALA A 266 6.37 -10.88 7.11
CA ALA A 266 5.86 -9.72 7.84
C ALA A 266 6.98 -9.00 8.61
N GLN A 267 7.92 -9.74 9.20
CA GLN A 267 9.08 -9.14 9.83
C GLN A 267 9.98 -8.42 8.81
N VAL A 268 10.14 -8.96 7.59
CA VAL A 268 10.82 -8.27 6.49
C VAL A 268 10.14 -6.94 6.21
N ILE A 269 8.81 -6.92 6.01
CA ILE A 269 8.05 -5.67 5.79
C ILE A 269 8.27 -4.68 6.93
N THR A 270 8.09 -5.11 8.19
CA THR A 270 8.32 -4.29 9.37
C THR A 270 9.72 -3.69 9.39
N THR A 271 10.76 -4.48 9.11
CA THR A 271 12.15 -3.99 9.06
C THR A 271 12.34 -2.95 7.95
N MET A 272 11.77 -3.17 6.77
CA MET A 272 11.91 -2.22 5.65
C MET A 272 11.14 -0.92 5.89
N THR A 273 9.95 -1.00 6.50
CA THR A 273 9.10 0.17 6.80
C THR A 273 9.46 0.88 8.10
N GLY A 274 10.24 0.24 8.97
CA GLY A 274 10.64 0.73 10.30
C GLY A 274 11.65 1.88 10.31
N GLY A 275 12.11 2.36 9.15
CA GLY A 275 12.86 3.62 9.03
C GLY A 275 14.18 3.53 8.27
N THR A 276 14.85 2.38 8.25
CA THR A 276 16.18 2.20 7.61
C THR A 276 16.16 2.46 6.10
N LEU A 277 15.01 2.20 5.46
CA LEU A 277 14.86 2.20 4.01
C LEU A 277 13.91 3.25 3.47
N CYS A 278 13.27 4.05 4.32
CA CYS A 278 12.19 4.93 3.87
C CYS A 278 11.10 4.20 3.08
N ALA A 279 10.83 2.92 3.37
CA ALA A 279 9.70 2.27 2.73
C ALA A 279 8.39 2.89 3.25
N ASP A 280 7.46 3.11 2.34
CA ASP A 280 6.11 3.57 2.65
C ASP A 280 5.27 2.39 3.13
N ALA A 281 4.94 2.39 4.43
CA ALA A 281 4.15 1.34 5.06
C ALA A 281 2.75 1.17 4.44
N ARG A 282 2.23 2.18 3.70
CA ARG A 282 0.93 2.09 3.05
C ARG A 282 1.01 1.58 1.61
N ARG A 283 2.20 1.61 1.00
CA ARG A 283 2.44 1.17 -0.38
C ARG A 283 3.39 -0.03 -0.38
N VAL A 284 2.93 -1.11 0.24
CA VAL A 284 3.62 -2.41 0.28
C VAL A 284 2.92 -3.38 -0.65
N TYR A 285 3.65 -3.96 -1.59
CA TYR A 285 3.16 -4.90 -2.59
C TYR A 285 4.00 -6.16 -2.61
N LEU A 286 3.42 -7.27 -3.03
CA LEU A 286 4.12 -8.53 -3.15
C LEU A 286 4.00 -9.07 -4.58
N THR A 287 5.11 -9.53 -5.14
CA THR A 287 5.15 -10.34 -6.36
C THR A 287 6.01 -11.57 -6.13
N GLY A 288 5.83 -12.60 -6.94
CA GLY A 288 6.63 -13.80 -6.83
C GLY A 288 6.37 -14.78 -7.95
N TYR A 289 7.40 -15.57 -8.25
CA TYR A 289 7.39 -16.56 -9.33
C TYR A 289 7.17 -17.97 -8.78
N SER A 290 6.30 -18.77 -9.40
CA SER A 290 6.12 -20.19 -9.09
C SER A 290 5.86 -20.45 -7.60
N GLY A 291 6.79 -21.09 -6.88
CA GLY A 291 6.75 -21.25 -5.42
C GLY A 291 6.59 -19.93 -4.65
N GLY A 292 7.26 -18.87 -5.09
CA GLY A 292 7.09 -17.51 -4.54
C GLY A 292 5.71 -16.93 -4.84
N GLY A 293 5.14 -17.22 -6.01
CA GLY A 293 3.76 -16.86 -6.36
C GLY A 293 2.72 -17.51 -5.43
N ARG A 294 2.94 -18.80 -5.09
CA ARG A 294 2.14 -19.51 -4.08
C ARG A 294 2.30 -18.89 -2.70
N MET A 295 3.54 -18.52 -2.33
CA MET A 295 3.84 -17.91 -1.04
C MET A 295 3.16 -16.56 -0.85
N ILE A 296 3.20 -15.67 -1.86
CA ILE A 296 2.54 -14.35 -1.75
C ILE A 296 1.01 -14.48 -1.70
N SER A 297 0.46 -15.50 -2.37
CA SER A 297 -0.97 -15.82 -2.28
C SER A 297 -1.35 -16.21 -0.84
N ALA A 298 -0.57 -17.10 -0.21
CA ALA A 298 -0.79 -17.50 1.17
C ALA A 298 -0.55 -16.34 2.17
N TYR A 299 0.45 -15.48 1.91
CA TYR A 299 0.69 -14.30 2.73
C TYR A 299 -0.49 -13.34 2.69
N ALA A 300 -1.05 -13.04 1.51
CA ALA A 300 -2.20 -12.14 1.37
C ALA A 300 -3.45 -12.69 2.08
N CYS A 301 -3.66 -14.00 2.08
CA CYS A 301 -4.72 -14.63 2.87
C CYS A 301 -4.54 -14.42 4.37
N ALA A 302 -3.31 -14.59 4.87
CA ALA A 302 -3.01 -14.56 6.30
C ALA A 302 -2.84 -13.15 6.88
N ARG A 303 -2.28 -12.22 6.10
CA ARG A 303 -1.94 -10.84 6.53
C ARG A 303 -2.43 -9.79 5.52
N PRO A 304 -3.74 -9.74 5.22
CA PRO A 304 -4.27 -8.83 4.19
C PRO A 304 -4.13 -7.34 4.53
N ASN A 305 -3.86 -7.01 5.80
CA ASN A 305 -3.72 -5.62 6.29
C ASN A 305 -2.29 -5.07 6.18
N THR A 306 -1.31 -5.86 5.72
CA THR A 306 0.09 -5.43 5.56
C THR A 306 0.52 -5.34 4.10
N VAL A 307 -0.39 -5.60 3.16
CA VAL A 307 -0.14 -5.59 1.72
C VAL A 307 -1.31 -4.92 0.99
N ALA A 308 -1.00 -3.93 0.16
CA ALA A 308 -1.98 -3.18 -0.62
C ALA A 308 -2.46 -3.94 -1.86
N ALA A 309 -1.60 -4.77 -2.48
CA ALA A 309 -1.92 -5.58 -3.65
C ALA A 309 -0.86 -6.68 -3.88
N ILE A 310 -1.23 -7.75 -4.59
CA ILE A 310 -0.31 -8.83 -4.98
C ILE A 310 -0.27 -9.07 -6.49
N ALA A 311 0.89 -9.53 -6.98
CA ALA A 311 1.10 -9.93 -8.38
C ALA A 311 1.76 -11.30 -8.54
N PRO A 312 1.02 -12.42 -8.43
CA PRO A 312 1.56 -13.76 -8.62
C PRO A 312 1.88 -14.05 -10.09
N VAL A 313 3.09 -14.55 -10.37
CA VAL A 313 3.52 -15.01 -11.70
C VAL A 313 3.69 -16.53 -11.67
N ALA A 314 2.99 -17.24 -12.55
CA ALA A 314 3.00 -18.69 -12.63
C ALA A 314 2.69 -19.40 -11.29
N GLY A 315 1.88 -18.78 -10.41
CA GLY A 315 1.77 -19.21 -9.01
C GLY A 315 0.52 -18.76 -8.25
N LEU A 316 -0.51 -18.24 -8.93
CA LEU A 316 -1.74 -17.78 -8.26
C LEU A 316 -2.45 -18.94 -7.54
N ARG A 317 -2.75 -18.75 -6.26
CA ARG A 317 -3.58 -19.63 -5.42
C ARG A 317 -4.50 -18.79 -4.54
N ALA A 318 -5.58 -19.36 -4.03
CA ALA A 318 -6.54 -18.70 -3.15
C ALA A 318 -6.92 -19.63 -1.98
N GLY A 319 -5.89 -20.17 -1.31
CA GLY A 319 -5.98 -21.28 -0.37
C GLY A 319 -5.34 -22.57 -0.89
N ARG A 320 -5.23 -23.58 -0.04
CA ARG A 320 -4.81 -24.94 -0.43
C ARG A 320 -5.91 -25.66 -1.22
N PRO A 321 -5.62 -26.70 -2.00
CA PRO A 321 -6.66 -27.59 -2.52
C PRO A 321 -7.50 -28.20 -1.39
N ASP A 322 -8.82 -28.25 -1.56
CA ASP A 322 -9.73 -28.83 -0.57
C ASP A 322 -9.43 -30.33 -0.39
N PRO A 323 -9.19 -30.82 0.84
CA PRO A 323 -8.95 -32.24 1.09
C PRO A 323 -10.09 -33.17 0.66
N ALA A 324 -11.33 -32.67 0.63
CA ALA A 324 -12.50 -33.42 0.18
C ALA A 324 -12.72 -33.36 -1.33
N ASP A 325 -12.23 -32.31 -1.99
CA ASP A 325 -12.33 -32.12 -3.44
C ASP A 325 -11.19 -31.23 -3.94
N THR A 326 -10.10 -31.85 -4.38
CA THR A 326 -8.89 -31.09 -4.76
C THR A 326 -9.06 -30.19 -5.99
N SER A 327 -10.18 -30.30 -6.71
CA SER A 327 -10.51 -29.42 -7.85
C SER A 327 -10.96 -28.02 -7.43
N ARG A 328 -11.23 -27.80 -6.14
CA ARG A 328 -11.60 -26.50 -5.57
C ARG A 328 -10.64 -26.04 -4.45
N PRO A 329 -10.57 -24.72 -4.16
CA PRO A 329 -9.81 -24.22 -3.02
C PRO A 329 -10.54 -24.47 -1.70
N ASP A 330 -9.81 -24.85 -0.66
CA ASP A 330 -10.32 -25.01 0.70
C ASP A 330 -10.71 -23.64 1.30
N PRO A 331 -11.99 -23.42 1.62
CA PRO A 331 -12.47 -22.14 2.14
C PRO A 331 -11.92 -21.80 3.53
N LEU A 332 -11.43 -22.76 4.30
CA LEU A 332 -10.84 -22.54 5.64
C LEU A 332 -9.38 -22.11 5.57
N SER A 333 -8.72 -22.32 4.43
CA SER A 333 -7.30 -22.05 4.26
C SER A 333 -6.99 -20.61 3.79
N CYS A 334 -8.01 -19.83 3.43
CA CYS A 334 -7.87 -18.44 3.02
C CYS A 334 -9.14 -17.63 3.30
N GLN A 335 -9.05 -16.71 4.26
CA GLN A 335 -10.15 -15.86 4.73
C GLN A 335 -9.64 -14.45 5.08
N PRO A 336 -9.20 -13.66 4.08
CA PRO A 336 -8.67 -12.33 4.35
C PRO A 336 -9.78 -11.41 4.90
N ALA A 337 -9.44 -10.62 5.93
CA ALA A 337 -10.34 -9.67 6.57
C ALA A 337 -10.76 -8.47 5.68
N ARG A 338 -10.07 -8.24 4.57
CA ARG A 338 -10.34 -7.17 3.59
C ARG A 338 -10.09 -7.67 2.16
N ALA A 339 -10.65 -6.98 1.16
CA ALA A 339 -10.47 -7.33 -0.25
C ALA A 339 -9.03 -7.05 -0.73
N VAL A 340 -8.31 -8.00 -1.31
CA VAL A 340 -6.90 -7.81 -1.72
C VAL A 340 -6.79 -7.74 -3.24
N PRO A 341 -6.51 -6.56 -3.83
CA PRO A 341 -6.30 -6.45 -5.27
C PRO A 341 -5.24 -7.41 -5.80
N VAL A 342 -5.56 -8.14 -6.87
CA VAL A 342 -4.70 -9.16 -7.49
C VAL A 342 -4.50 -8.89 -8.98
N ILE A 343 -3.25 -8.97 -9.44
CA ILE A 343 -2.91 -9.06 -10.87
C ILE A 343 -2.01 -10.28 -11.12
N ALA A 344 -2.55 -11.32 -11.74
CA ALA A 344 -1.82 -12.56 -11.99
C ALA A 344 -1.38 -12.70 -13.45
N PHE A 345 -0.32 -13.46 -13.67
CA PHE A 345 0.21 -13.78 -15.00
C PHE A 345 0.48 -15.28 -15.09
N HIS A 346 -0.04 -15.95 -16.12
CA HIS A 346 0.10 -17.41 -16.24
C HIS A 346 0.07 -17.88 -17.69
N GLY A 347 1.02 -18.75 -18.05
CA GLY A 347 1.07 -19.40 -19.37
C GLY A 347 0.11 -20.58 -19.47
N GLN A 348 -0.64 -20.69 -20.56
CA GLN A 348 -1.58 -21.81 -20.76
C GLN A 348 -0.88 -23.12 -21.13
N GLN A 349 0.38 -23.06 -21.57
CA GLN A 349 1.24 -24.21 -21.84
C GLN A 349 2.22 -24.51 -20.69
N ASP A 350 2.01 -23.92 -19.52
CA ASP A 350 2.81 -24.19 -18.32
C ASP A 350 2.70 -25.68 -17.91
N ALA A 351 3.76 -26.46 -18.13
CA ALA A 351 3.79 -27.88 -17.78
C ALA A 351 4.13 -28.15 -16.30
N THR A 352 4.65 -27.15 -15.58
CA THR A 352 5.08 -27.27 -14.18
C THR A 352 3.92 -26.99 -13.23
N ASN A 353 3.23 -25.89 -13.49
CA ASN A 353 2.05 -25.43 -12.80
C ASN A 353 0.91 -25.29 -13.85
N PRO A 354 0.30 -26.42 -14.30
CA PRO A 354 -0.71 -26.41 -15.35
C PRO A 354 -1.83 -25.40 -15.14
N TYR A 355 -2.05 -24.55 -16.15
CA TYR A 355 -3.17 -23.62 -16.18
C TYR A 355 -4.54 -24.27 -15.90
N PRO A 356 -4.89 -25.43 -16.50
CA PRO A 356 -6.15 -26.12 -16.19
C PRO A 356 -6.16 -26.82 -14.82
N GLY A 357 -5.06 -26.80 -14.06
CA GLY A 357 -4.91 -27.60 -12.84
C GLY A 357 -4.56 -29.06 -13.14
N GLY A 358 -4.83 -29.95 -12.19
CA GLY A 358 -4.53 -31.38 -12.31
C GLY A 358 -3.04 -31.73 -12.13
N GLY A 359 -2.23 -30.78 -11.66
CA GLY A 359 -0.80 -30.99 -11.44
C GLY A 359 -0.50 -31.78 -10.15
N SER A 360 0.62 -31.40 -9.52
CA SER A 360 1.02 -31.93 -8.21
C SER A 360 -0.07 -31.74 -7.15
N ASP A 361 0.06 -32.39 -5.99
CA ASP A 361 -0.88 -32.27 -4.86
C ASP A 361 -1.07 -30.83 -4.36
N LEU A 362 -0.12 -29.96 -4.70
CA LEU A 362 -0.09 -28.54 -4.35
C LEU A 362 -0.68 -27.65 -5.46
N TRP A 363 -1.06 -28.23 -6.60
CA TRP A 363 -1.48 -27.57 -7.83
C TRP A 363 -2.66 -28.30 -8.50
N LYS A 364 -3.67 -28.65 -7.72
CA LYS A 364 -4.83 -29.45 -8.20
C LYS A 364 -5.90 -28.61 -8.90
N TYR A 365 -6.41 -27.55 -8.28
CA TYR A 365 -7.39 -26.68 -8.94
C TYR A 365 -6.75 -25.77 -9.99
N SER A 366 -7.55 -25.31 -10.96
CA SER A 366 -7.08 -24.50 -12.10
C SER A 366 -6.76 -23.05 -11.72
N VAL A 367 -5.99 -22.37 -12.55
CA VAL A 367 -5.70 -20.94 -12.37
C VAL A 367 -6.97 -20.07 -12.45
N PRO A 368 -7.90 -20.31 -13.40
CA PRO A 368 -9.20 -19.63 -13.39
C PRO A 368 -10.02 -19.85 -12.10
N VAL A 369 -9.98 -21.06 -11.52
CA VAL A 369 -10.64 -21.33 -10.23
C VAL A 369 -10.00 -20.53 -9.09
N ALA A 370 -8.66 -20.39 -9.09
CA ALA A 370 -7.96 -19.51 -8.15
C ALA A 370 -8.42 -18.06 -8.28
N GLN A 371 -8.49 -17.55 -9.51
CA GLN A 371 -8.93 -16.19 -9.81
C GLN A 371 -10.37 -15.94 -9.37
N GLN A 372 -11.28 -16.87 -9.71
CA GLN A 372 -12.68 -16.80 -9.32
C GLN A 372 -12.84 -16.78 -7.79
N ARG A 373 -12.02 -17.56 -7.07
CA ARG A 373 -12.04 -17.55 -5.60
C ARG A 373 -11.57 -16.21 -5.03
N TRP A 374 -10.52 -15.59 -5.57
CA TRP A 374 -10.13 -14.23 -5.18
C TRP A 374 -11.25 -13.23 -5.44
N ALA A 375 -11.92 -13.30 -6.60
CA ALA A 375 -13.05 -12.44 -6.88
C ALA A 375 -14.21 -12.61 -5.86
N ALA A 376 -14.48 -13.85 -5.45
CA ALA A 376 -15.46 -14.13 -4.40
C ALA A 376 -15.01 -13.60 -3.02
N LEU A 377 -13.74 -13.77 -2.65
CA LEU A 377 -13.17 -13.25 -1.39
C LEU A 377 -13.24 -11.72 -1.35
N ASP A 378 -13.01 -11.07 -2.48
CA ASP A 378 -13.06 -9.61 -2.60
C ASP A 378 -14.48 -9.07 -2.79
N GLY A 379 -15.49 -9.94 -2.94
CA GLY A 379 -16.89 -9.57 -3.08
C GLY A 379 -17.22 -8.90 -4.42
N CYS A 380 -16.56 -9.31 -5.50
CA CYS A 380 -16.85 -8.83 -6.85
C CYS A 380 -18.25 -9.28 -7.29
N THR A 381 -19.03 -8.36 -7.88
CA THR A 381 -20.45 -8.57 -8.21
C THR A 381 -20.72 -8.82 -9.69
N GLY A 382 -19.76 -8.54 -10.57
CA GLY A 382 -19.88 -8.71 -12.02
C GLY A 382 -19.28 -10.01 -12.56
N THR A 383 -19.71 -10.41 -13.75
CA THR A 383 -19.03 -11.43 -14.55
C THR A 383 -17.66 -10.92 -15.01
N PRO A 384 -16.64 -11.80 -15.17
CA PRO A 384 -15.33 -11.36 -15.62
C PRO A 384 -15.41 -10.80 -17.04
N VAL A 385 -14.71 -9.70 -17.28
CA VAL A 385 -14.52 -9.11 -18.60
C VAL A 385 -13.23 -9.65 -19.20
N THR A 386 -13.33 -10.29 -20.36
CA THR A 386 -12.16 -10.72 -21.14
C THR A 386 -11.85 -9.70 -22.22
N THR A 387 -10.60 -9.27 -22.29
CA THR A 387 -10.09 -8.33 -23.30
C THR A 387 -8.86 -8.94 -23.95
N GLN A 388 -8.83 -8.96 -25.28
CA GLN A 388 -7.62 -9.33 -26.01
C GLN A 388 -6.61 -8.20 -25.92
N VAL A 389 -5.43 -8.50 -25.40
CA VAL A 389 -4.33 -7.54 -25.21
C VAL A 389 -3.40 -7.57 -26.42
N SER A 390 -3.13 -8.76 -26.94
CA SER A 390 -2.25 -8.99 -28.09
C SER A 390 -2.61 -10.32 -28.78
N ALA A 391 -1.78 -10.85 -29.68
CA ALA A 391 -2.09 -12.08 -30.40
C ALA A 391 -2.30 -13.27 -29.46
N HIS A 392 -1.43 -13.41 -28.45
CA HIS A 392 -1.44 -14.56 -27.54
C HIS A 392 -1.79 -14.21 -26.09
N VAL A 393 -2.13 -12.94 -25.81
CA VAL A 393 -2.41 -12.49 -24.44
C VAL A 393 -3.85 -12.01 -24.31
N SER A 394 -4.58 -12.61 -23.38
CA SER A 394 -5.90 -12.15 -22.95
C SER A 394 -5.86 -11.71 -21.49
N ARG A 395 -6.50 -10.59 -21.18
CA ARG A 395 -6.74 -10.11 -19.81
C ARG A 395 -8.17 -10.49 -19.40
N ILE A 396 -8.30 -11.24 -18.32
CA ILE A 396 -9.59 -11.61 -17.70
C ILE A 396 -9.69 -10.83 -16.39
N ALA A 397 -10.69 -9.97 -16.22
CA ALA A 397 -10.79 -9.09 -15.05
C ALA A 397 -12.15 -9.17 -14.37
N TYR A 398 -12.15 -9.43 -13.06
CA TYR A 398 -13.31 -9.20 -12.19
C TYR A 398 -13.22 -7.78 -11.63
N LEU A 399 -14.31 -7.03 -11.76
CA LEU A 399 -14.44 -5.63 -11.35
C LEU A 399 -15.60 -5.49 -10.34
N GLY A 400 -15.77 -4.29 -9.78
CA GLY A 400 -16.88 -4.01 -8.85
C GLY A 400 -16.76 -4.81 -7.55
N CYS A 401 -15.54 -5.00 -7.07
CA CYS A 401 -15.24 -5.66 -5.80
C CYS A 401 -15.27 -4.64 -4.64
N ARG A 402 -15.29 -5.15 -3.41
CA ARG A 402 -15.24 -4.30 -2.21
C ARG A 402 -13.96 -3.47 -2.18
N ASP A 403 -14.04 -2.31 -1.54
CA ASP A 403 -12.92 -1.38 -1.36
C ASP A 403 -12.25 -0.92 -2.67
N GLY A 404 -12.96 -1.03 -3.81
CA GLY A 404 -12.42 -0.71 -5.13
C GLY A 404 -11.37 -1.69 -5.63
N ALA A 405 -11.27 -2.90 -5.04
CA ALA A 405 -10.35 -3.92 -5.47
C ALA A 405 -10.69 -4.46 -6.88
N GLU A 406 -9.70 -5.04 -7.53
CA GLU A 406 -9.84 -5.73 -8.81
C GLU A 406 -9.05 -7.03 -8.79
N VAL A 407 -9.54 -8.04 -9.51
CA VAL A 407 -8.85 -9.33 -9.69
C VAL A 407 -8.64 -9.59 -11.18
N GLN A 408 -7.39 -9.42 -11.63
CA GLN A 408 -6.99 -9.56 -13.03
C GLN A 408 -6.11 -10.80 -13.24
N LEU A 409 -6.28 -11.46 -14.38
CA LEU A 409 -5.41 -12.53 -14.87
C LEU A 409 -5.03 -12.26 -16.33
N TYR A 410 -3.74 -12.20 -16.60
CA TYR A 410 -3.18 -12.23 -17.94
C TYR A 410 -2.86 -13.68 -18.29
N ALA A 411 -3.70 -14.27 -19.13
CA ALA A 411 -3.52 -15.61 -19.65
C ALA A 411 -2.75 -15.52 -20.99
N VAL A 412 -1.66 -16.27 -21.09
CA VAL A 412 -0.77 -16.27 -22.27
C VAL A 412 -0.93 -17.61 -22.97
N SER A 413 -1.60 -17.65 -24.12
CA SER A 413 -2.06 -18.89 -24.76
C SER A 413 -0.93 -19.81 -25.21
N ASP A 414 0.20 -19.24 -25.61
CA ASP A 414 1.40 -19.94 -26.02
C ASP A 414 2.50 -19.96 -24.93
N GLY A 415 2.26 -19.28 -23.81
CA GLY A 415 3.24 -19.09 -22.75
C GLY A 415 3.42 -20.32 -21.87
N GLY A 416 4.65 -20.53 -21.41
CA GLY A 416 5.04 -21.59 -20.48
C GLY A 416 5.09 -21.16 -19.01
N HIS A 417 5.88 -21.90 -18.22
CA HIS A 417 6.23 -21.61 -16.84
C HIS A 417 7.30 -20.50 -16.77
N THR A 418 6.96 -19.28 -17.19
CA THR A 418 7.96 -18.22 -17.41
C THR A 418 7.52 -16.88 -16.83
N TRP A 419 8.44 -15.91 -16.76
CA TRP A 419 8.12 -14.54 -16.37
C TRP A 419 7.86 -13.66 -17.62
N PRO A 420 6.62 -13.21 -17.91
CA PRO A 420 6.35 -12.46 -19.13
C PRO A 420 7.20 -11.19 -19.27
N GLY A 421 7.88 -11.07 -20.41
CA GLY A 421 8.75 -9.95 -20.76
C GLY A 421 10.20 -10.05 -20.30
N THR A 422 10.60 -11.06 -19.52
CA THR A 422 12.01 -11.21 -19.13
C THR A 422 12.89 -11.55 -20.32
N SER A 423 14.05 -10.92 -20.45
CA SER A 423 15.07 -11.33 -21.43
C SER A 423 15.89 -12.55 -20.99
N GLN A 424 15.72 -12.99 -19.74
CA GLN A 424 16.47 -14.11 -19.19
C GLN A 424 15.98 -15.45 -19.76
N ALA A 425 16.92 -16.28 -20.21
CA ALA A 425 16.61 -17.59 -20.75
C ALA A 425 15.93 -18.48 -19.69
N SER A 426 14.84 -19.16 -20.08
CA SER A 426 14.09 -20.09 -19.22
C SER A 426 14.00 -21.46 -19.89
N THR A 427 15.16 -22.06 -20.16
CA THR A 427 15.27 -23.32 -20.89
C THR A 427 14.46 -24.43 -20.22
N GLY A 428 13.61 -25.11 -20.99
CA GLY A 428 12.77 -26.22 -20.51
C GLY A 428 11.45 -25.80 -19.86
N ASN A 429 11.19 -24.49 -19.70
CA ASN A 429 9.95 -24.00 -19.08
C ASN A 429 8.88 -23.58 -20.10
N GLY A 430 9.10 -23.79 -21.40
CA GLY A 430 8.18 -23.36 -22.46
C GLY A 430 8.46 -21.93 -22.95
N ASN A 431 7.53 -21.36 -23.72
CA ASN A 431 7.73 -20.05 -24.34
C ASN A 431 7.62 -18.90 -23.32
N THR A 432 8.58 -17.97 -23.36
CA THR A 432 8.48 -16.68 -22.66
C THR A 432 7.86 -15.66 -23.60
N THR A 433 6.64 -15.21 -23.33
CA THR A 433 6.05 -14.13 -24.13
C THR A 433 6.78 -12.80 -23.90
N HIS A 434 6.97 -12.05 -24.99
CA HIS A 434 7.47 -10.66 -24.97
C HIS A 434 6.40 -9.66 -25.45
N GLU A 435 5.16 -10.11 -25.68
CA GLU A 435 4.05 -9.23 -26.08
C GLU A 435 3.58 -8.31 -24.94
N ILE A 436 3.88 -8.69 -23.70
CA ILE A 436 3.63 -7.89 -22.49
C ILE A 436 4.84 -7.91 -21.57
N SER A 437 4.94 -6.88 -20.73
CA SER A 437 5.87 -6.83 -19.59
C SER A 437 5.07 -7.01 -18.30
N ALA A 438 5.30 -8.14 -17.59
CA ALA A 438 4.67 -8.36 -16.29
C ALA A 438 5.05 -7.24 -15.31
N ASN A 439 6.31 -6.78 -15.33
CA ASN A 439 6.81 -5.71 -14.46
C ASN A 439 6.07 -4.38 -14.68
N SER A 440 5.88 -3.98 -15.94
CA SER A 440 5.21 -2.71 -16.28
C SER A 440 3.73 -2.77 -15.89
N LEU A 441 3.05 -3.86 -16.22
CA LEU A 441 1.63 -4.04 -15.90
C LEU A 441 1.38 -4.16 -14.40
N MET A 442 2.21 -4.92 -13.66
CA MET A 442 2.07 -5.02 -12.20
C MET A 442 2.37 -3.70 -11.51
N TRP A 443 3.34 -2.92 -11.99
CA TRP A 443 3.65 -1.63 -11.40
C TRP A 443 2.50 -0.62 -11.60
N GLN A 444 1.98 -0.52 -12.82
CA GLN A 444 0.79 0.30 -13.10
C GLN A 444 -0.41 -0.14 -12.25
N PHE A 445 -0.58 -1.45 -12.05
CA PHE A 445 -1.62 -1.98 -11.18
C PHE A 445 -1.41 -1.56 -9.72
N PHE A 446 -0.21 -1.78 -9.17
CA PHE A 446 0.13 -1.48 -7.79
C PHE A 446 -0.06 0.00 -7.43
N GLN A 447 0.31 0.92 -8.32
CA GLN A 447 0.20 2.37 -8.09
C GLN A 447 -1.23 2.85 -7.79
N ARG A 448 -2.26 2.05 -8.11
CA ARG A 448 -3.67 2.38 -7.85
C ARG A 448 -4.11 2.05 -6.42
N TYR A 449 -3.31 1.32 -5.64
CA TYR A 449 -3.72 0.80 -4.34
C TYR A 449 -2.77 1.23 -3.23
N GLN A 450 -3.34 1.54 -2.08
CA GLN A 450 -2.61 1.77 -0.84
C GLN A 450 -3.43 1.22 0.33
N LEU A 451 -2.77 0.79 1.40
CA LEU A 451 -3.46 0.41 2.62
C LEU A 451 -4.21 1.61 3.21
N PRO A 452 -5.34 1.39 3.89
CA PRO A 452 -6.04 2.42 4.66
C PRO A 452 -5.12 3.12 5.66
N ALA A 453 -5.52 4.33 6.09
CA ALA A 453 -4.85 4.94 7.24
C ALA A 453 -5.14 4.07 8.47
N ALA A 454 -4.13 3.89 9.32
CA ALA A 454 -4.31 3.21 10.60
C ALA A 454 -5.20 4.01 11.54
#